data_AF-A0A5B1R933-F1
#
_entry.id   AF-A0A5B1R933-F1
#
_cell.length_a   1.000
_cell.length_b   1.000
_cell.length_c   1.000
_cell.angle_alpha   90.00
_cell.angle_beta   90.00
_cell.angle_gamma   90.00
#
_symmetry.space_group_name_H-M   'P 1'
#
loop_
_entity.id
_entity.type
_entity.pdbx_description
1 polymer ?
#
loop_
_entity_poly.entity_id
_entity_poly.type
_entity_poly.pdbx_seq_one_letter_code
_entity_poly.pdbx_strand_id
1 'polypeptide(L)'
;MPYDPFPTDVYYIGNMIRTNFIQPYRNFKFLDALMNKMITEDPLRRPTIHDAFSEFKLLSGSLSSMRLRARLVRRDEFLVAGIWRAGRHLFRSLRWISYGFPPLLPRK
;
A
#
# COMPACT_ATOMS: atom_id res chain seq x y z
N MET A 1 -17.05 31.46 1.03
CA MET A 1 -17.31 30.43 2.06
C MET A 1 -15.97 29.90 2.53
N PRO A 2 -15.75 29.67 3.83
CA PRO A 2 -14.46 29.19 4.32
C PRO A 2 -14.21 27.77 3.81
N TYR A 3 -13.12 27.62 3.05
CA TYR A 3 -12.67 26.36 2.48
C TYR A 3 -11.69 25.71 3.46
N ASP A 4 -12.04 24.54 3.98
CA ASP A 4 -11.13 23.75 4.80
C ASP A 4 -10.20 22.94 3.88
N PRO A 5 -8.87 23.21 3.87
CA PRO A 5 -7.93 22.49 3.02
C PRO A 5 -7.67 21.05 3.50
N PHE A 6 -7.91 20.74 4.78
CA PHE A 6 -7.50 19.44 5.35
C PHE A 6 -8.23 18.24 4.74
N PRO A 7 -9.57 18.25 4.54
CA PRO A 7 -10.26 17.19 3.81
C PRO A 7 -9.80 17.05 2.36
N THR A 8 -9.30 18.13 1.75
CA THR A 8 -8.80 18.11 0.38
C THR A 8 -7.46 17.39 0.29
N ASP A 9 -6.56 17.64 1.23
CA ASP A 9 -5.28 16.91 1.30
C ASP A 9 -5.51 15.42 1.51
N VAL A 10 -6.45 15.03 2.38
CA VAL A 10 -6.86 13.63 2.57
C VAL A 10 -7.32 13.00 1.25
N TYR A 11 -8.12 13.73 0.46
CA TYR A 11 -8.55 13.27 -0.85
C TYR A 11 -7.39 13.07 -1.81
N TYR A 12 -6.49 14.06 -1.95
CA TYR A 12 -5.36 13.96 -2.86
C TYR A 12 -4.41 12.82 -2.49
N ILE A 13 -4.12 12.63 -1.21
CA ILE A 13 -3.31 11.51 -0.74
C ILE A 13 -3.99 10.18 -1.06
N GLY A 14 -5.28 10.06 -0.76
CA GLY A 14 -6.06 8.86 -1.06
C GLY A 14 -6.08 8.53 -2.55
N ASN A 15 -6.29 9.56 -3.38
CA ASN A 15 -6.32 9.42 -4.82
C ASN A 15 -4.95 9.07 -5.40
N MET A 16 -3.88 9.74 -4.96
CA MET A 16 -2.50 9.42 -5.33
C MET A 16 -2.17 7.96 -5.03
N ILE A 17 -2.52 7.46 -3.84
CA ILE A 17 -2.26 6.07 -3.48
C ILE A 17 -3.09 5.12 -4.36
N ARG A 18 -4.37 5.44 -4.60
CA ARG A 18 -5.25 4.65 -5.46
C ARG A 18 -4.68 4.53 -6.89
N THR A 19 -4.30 5.64 -7.51
CA THR A 19 -3.84 5.67 -8.90
C THR A 19 -2.44 5.08 -9.06
N ASN A 20 -1.53 5.36 -8.14
CA ASN A 20 -0.12 5.02 -8.32
C ASN A 20 0.25 3.66 -7.73
N PHE A 21 -0.55 3.13 -6.80
CA PHE A 21 -0.26 1.86 -6.12
C PHE A 21 -1.38 0.83 -6.27
N ILE A 22 -2.63 1.18 -5.98
CA ILE A 22 -3.73 0.19 -5.98
C ILE A 22 -4.09 -0.23 -7.40
N GLN A 23 -4.27 0.71 -8.32
CA GLN A 23 -4.63 0.42 -9.70
C GLN A 23 -3.56 -0.39 -10.45
N PRO A 24 -2.26 -0.02 -10.42
CA PRO A 24 -1.25 -0.75 -11.19
C PRO A 24 -0.80 -2.05 -10.56
N TYR A 25 -0.91 -2.24 -9.23
CA TYR A 25 -0.37 -3.44 -8.55
C TYR A 25 -1.46 -4.29 -7.89
N ARG A 26 -1.21 -5.61 -7.81
CA ARG A 26 -2.12 -6.55 -7.12
C ARG A 26 -1.94 -6.57 -5.61
N ASN A 27 -0.76 -6.18 -5.12
CA ASN A 27 -0.35 -6.32 -3.73
C ASN A 27 -1.13 -5.41 -2.76
N PHE A 28 -1.55 -4.24 -3.23
CA PHE A 28 -2.14 -3.18 -2.40
C PHE A 28 -3.66 -3.24 -2.27
N LYS A 29 -4.31 -4.34 -2.70
CA LYS A 29 -5.77 -4.52 -2.54
C LYS A 29 -6.26 -4.35 -1.10
N PHE A 30 -5.41 -4.61 -0.10
CA PHE A 30 -5.78 -4.45 1.32
C PHE A 30 -6.00 -2.98 1.73
N LEU A 31 -5.51 -2.01 0.95
CA LEU A 31 -5.70 -0.58 1.20
C LEU A 31 -6.97 -0.01 0.54
N ASP A 32 -7.63 -0.80 -0.31
CA ASP A 32 -8.71 -0.29 -1.17
C ASP A 32 -9.86 0.31 -0.35
N ALA A 33 -10.30 -0.38 0.70
CA ALA A 33 -11.34 0.10 1.59
C ALA A 33 -10.99 1.45 2.25
N LEU A 34 -9.76 1.63 2.71
CA LEU A 34 -9.30 2.87 3.32
C LEU A 34 -9.20 4.00 2.29
N MET A 35 -8.62 3.74 1.12
CA MET A 35 -8.52 4.77 0.07
C MET A 35 -9.90 5.20 -0.42
N ASN A 36 -10.85 4.28 -0.55
CA ASN A 36 -12.23 4.59 -0.92
C ASN A 36 -12.91 5.52 0.11
N LYS A 37 -12.62 5.38 1.40
CA LYS A 37 -13.09 6.32 2.43
C LYS A 37 -12.43 7.70 2.28
N MET A 38 -11.11 7.75 2.05
CA MET A 38 -10.36 9.00 1.91
C MET A 38 -10.78 9.82 0.68
N ILE A 39 -11.19 9.16 -0.41
CA ILE A 39 -11.60 9.82 -1.66
C ILE A 39 -13.11 10.06 -1.78
N THR A 40 -13.86 9.92 -0.68
CA THR A 40 -15.31 10.16 -0.67
C THR A 40 -15.62 11.57 -1.18
N GLU A 41 -16.63 11.73 -2.03
CA GLU A 41 -16.97 13.03 -2.62
C GLU A 41 -17.32 14.06 -1.53
N ASP A 42 -18.14 13.67 -0.57
CA ASP A 42 -18.49 14.47 0.61
C ASP A 42 -17.26 14.64 1.54
N PRO A 43 -16.71 15.86 1.68
CA PRO A 43 -15.55 16.12 2.55
C PRO A 43 -15.80 15.81 4.02
N LEU A 44 -17.05 15.92 4.49
CA LEU A 44 -17.41 15.68 5.89
C LEU A 44 -17.45 14.18 6.24
N ARG A 45 -17.56 13.32 5.23
CA ARG A 45 -17.51 11.86 5.40
C ARG A 45 -16.10 11.28 5.29
N ARG A 46 -15.11 12.10 4.91
CA ARG A 46 -13.72 11.66 4.85
C ARG A 46 -13.18 11.46 6.27
N PRO A 47 -12.36 10.43 6.51
CA PRO A 47 -11.66 10.28 7.78
C PRO A 47 -10.69 11.45 7.98
N THR A 48 -10.40 11.80 9.23
CA THR A 48 -9.27 12.69 9.51
C THR A 48 -7.95 12.00 9.13
N ILE A 49 -6.88 12.78 8.94
CA ILE A 49 -5.58 12.19 8.63
C ILE A 49 -5.08 11.25 9.74
N HIS A 50 -5.46 11.52 11.00
CA HIS A 50 -5.11 10.67 12.15
C HIS A 50 -5.88 9.35 12.13
N ASP A 51 -7.17 9.38 11.80
CA ASP A 51 -7.99 8.17 11.66
C ASP A 51 -7.49 7.32 10.48
N ALA A 52 -7.24 7.96 9.34
CA ALA A 52 -6.71 7.28 8.16
C ALA A 52 -5.34 6.64 8.44
N PHE A 53 -4.45 7.33 9.14
CA PHE A 53 -3.14 6.79 9.51
C PHE A 53 -3.25 5.63 10.51
N SER A 54 -4.20 5.70 11.45
CA SER A 54 -4.47 4.63 12.41
C SER A 54 -5.02 3.38 11.70
N GLU A 55 -5.99 3.55 10.81
CA GLU A 55 -6.53 2.45 9.99
C GLU A 55 -5.43 1.85 9.09
N PHE A 56 -4.58 2.68 8.49
CA PHE A 56 -3.41 2.22 7.73
C PHE A 56 -2.46 1.37 8.60
N LYS A 57 -2.15 1.82 9.82
CA LYS A 57 -1.29 1.06 10.74
C LYS A 57 -1.88 -0.31 11.04
N LEU A 58 -3.18 -0.38 11.35
CA LEU A 58 -3.88 -1.65 11.61
C LEU A 58 -3.83 -2.59 10.40
N LEU A 59 -4.18 -2.07 9.23
CA LEU A 59 -4.12 -2.81 7.96
C LEU A 59 -2.71 -3.32 7.66
N SER A 60 -1.69 -2.47 7.80
CA SER A 60 -0.29 -2.84 7.58
C SER A 60 0.23 -3.86 8.60
N GLY A 61 -0.20 -3.76 9.87
CA GLY A 61 0.18 -4.68 10.93
C GLY A 61 -0.43 -6.07 10.79
N SER A 62 -1.59 -6.17 10.13
CA SER A 62 -2.22 -7.46 9.82
C SER A 62 -1.49 -8.28 8.74
N LEU A 63 -0.53 -7.68 8.03
CA LEU A 63 0.18 -8.34 6.94
C LEU A 63 1.27 -9.26 7.49
N SER A 64 1.37 -10.46 6.92
CA SER A 64 2.48 -11.36 7.24
C SER A 64 3.82 -10.80 6.76
N SER A 65 4.90 -11.14 7.47
CA SER A 65 6.27 -10.77 7.09
C SER A 65 6.65 -11.20 5.67
N MET A 66 6.06 -12.30 5.17
CA MET A 66 6.26 -12.74 3.78
C MET A 66 5.56 -11.83 2.79
N ARG A 67 4.35 -11.34 3.12
CA ARG A 67 3.62 -10.39 2.28
C ARG A 67 4.30 -9.02 2.22
N LEU A 68 4.92 -8.59 3.31
CA LEU A 68 5.75 -7.39 3.35
C LEU A 68 7.04 -7.53 2.51
N ARG A 69 7.59 -8.74 2.42
CA ARG A 69 8.73 -9.05 1.53
C ARG A 69 8.31 -9.35 0.10
N ALA A 70 7.03 -9.46 -0.20
CA ALA A 70 6.58 -9.89 -1.52
C ALA A 70 6.95 -8.85 -2.58
N ARG A 71 7.35 -9.34 -3.77
CA ARG A 71 7.55 -8.48 -4.94
C ARG A 71 6.24 -7.76 -5.26
N LEU A 72 6.35 -6.51 -5.71
CA LEU A 72 5.24 -5.85 -6.40
C LEU A 72 4.94 -6.54 -7.74
N VAL A 73 3.70 -6.97 -7.92
CA VAL A 73 3.18 -7.62 -9.12
C VAL A 73 2.28 -6.61 -9.82
N ARG A 74 2.70 -6.14 -10.99
CA ARG A 74 1.88 -5.25 -11.80
C ARG A 74 0.74 -6.03 -12.44
N ARG A 75 -0.40 -5.38 -12.69
CA ARG A 75 -1.58 -6.02 -13.28
C ARG A 75 -1.40 -6.34 -14.76
N ASP A 76 -0.59 -5.56 -15.45
CA ASP A 76 -0.25 -5.67 -16.88
C ASP A 76 0.96 -6.59 -17.15
N GLU A 77 1.47 -7.29 -16.13
CA GLU A 77 2.65 -8.13 -16.28
C GLU A 77 2.35 -9.43 -17.04
N PHE A 78 3.10 -9.67 -18.13
CA PHE A 78 3.05 -10.93 -18.88
C PHE A 78 3.40 -12.12 -17.97
N LEU A 79 2.65 -13.22 -18.11
CA LEU A 79 2.76 -14.41 -17.26
C LEU A 79 4.20 -14.96 -17.18
N VAL A 80 4.85 -15.17 -18.34
CA VAL A 80 6.21 -15.75 -18.41
C VAL A 80 7.23 -14.83 -17.74
N ALA A 81 7.20 -13.52 -18.06
CA ALA A 81 8.05 -12.54 -17.43
C ALA A 81 7.79 -12.44 -15.90
N GLY A 82 6.52 -12.60 -15.50
CA GLY A 82 6.09 -12.62 -14.11
C GLY A 82 6.70 -13.77 -13.30
N ILE A 83 6.69 -14.99 -13.86
CA ILE A 83 7.29 -16.20 -13.27
C ILE A 83 8.81 -16.02 -13.15
N TRP A 84 9.48 -15.59 -14.22
CA TRP A 84 10.93 -15.33 -14.20
C TRP A 84 11.32 -14.33 -13.11
N ARG A 85 10.62 -13.17 -13.07
CA ARG A 85 10.85 -12.16 -12.04
C ARG A 85 10.52 -12.69 -10.65
N ALA A 86 9.62 -13.67 -10.50
CA ALA A 86 9.21 -14.20 -9.20
C ALA A 86 10.27 -15.14 -8.66
N GLY A 87 10.81 -16.03 -9.51
CA GLY A 87 11.96 -16.87 -9.17
C GLY A 87 13.19 -16.05 -8.79
N ARG A 88 13.56 -15.05 -9.61
CA ARG A 88 14.67 -14.12 -9.31
C ARG A 88 14.46 -13.40 -7.98
N HIS A 89 13.24 -12.94 -7.72
CA HIS A 89 12.91 -12.24 -6.48
C HIS A 89 12.99 -13.18 -5.27
N LEU A 90 12.43 -14.39 -5.35
CA LEU A 90 12.50 -15.39 -4.29
C LEU A 90 13.95 -15.70 -3.92
N PHE A 91 14.80 -15.95 -4.91
CA PHE A 91 16.24 -16.20 -4.68
C PHE A 91 16.91 -15.03 -3.96
N ARG A 92 16.64 -13.80 -4.39
CA ARG A 92 17.13 -12.60 -3.70
C ARG A 92 16.60 -12.53 -2.27
N SER A 93 15.30 -12.67 -2.05
CA SER A 93 14.65 -12.59 -0.73
C SER A 93 15.18 -13.64 0.25
N LEU A 94 15.42 -14.87 -0.19
CA LEU A 94 16.00 -15.94 0.64
C LEU A 94 17.36 -15.53 1.20
N ARG A 95 18.20 -14.88 0.39
CA ARG A 95 19.49 -14.34 0.83
C ARG A 95 19.34 -13.27 1.93
N TRP A 96 18.37 -12.37 1.84
CA TRP A 96 18.13 -11.36 2.90
C TRP A 96 17.60 -12.00 4.18
N ILE A 97 16.76 -13.03 4.05
CA ILE A 97 16.22 -13.80 5.18
C ILE A 97 17.34 -14.55 5.90
N SER A 98 18.28 -15.18 5.17
CA SER A 98 19.41 -15.89 5.79
C SER A 98 20.36 -14.97 6.54
N TYR A 99 20.48 -13.70 6.14
CA TYR A 99 21.24 -12.68 6.88
C TYR A 99 20.44 -12.02 8.02
N GLY A 100 19.20 -12.45 8.28
CA GLY A 100 18.40 -11.94 9.39
C GLY A 100 17.82 -10.53 9.18
N PHE A 101 17.79 -10.00 7.96
CA PHE A 101 17.26 -8.65 7.73
C PHE A 101 15.74 -8.59 7.92
N PRO A 102 15.22 -7.60 8.66
CA PRO A 102 13.79 -7.43 8.84
C PRO A 102 13.11 -7.03 7.53
N PRO A 103 11.81 -7.34 7.36
CA PRO A 103 11.07 -7.04 6.14
C PRO A 103 10.82 -5.54 5.96
N LEU A 104 10.77 -4.79 7.06
CA LEU A 104 10.65 -3.35 7.12
C LEU A 104 11.78 -2.82 7.99
N LEU A 105 12.28 -1.63 7.68
CA LEU A 105 13.21 -0.94 8.58
C LEU A 105 12.54 -0.70 9.93
N PRO A 106 13.28 -0.81 11.05
CA PRO A 106 12.73 -0.48 12.35
C PRO A 106 12.20 0.97 12.33
N ARG A 107 10.96 1.16 12.78
CA ARG A 107 10.38 2.49 12.94
C ARG A 107 11.19 3.21 14.02
N LYS A 108 11.83 4.34 13.67
CA LYS A 108 12.44 5.28 14.62
C LYS A 108 11.36 6.04 15.36
#